data_AF-A0A843EF07-F1
#
_entry.id   AF-A0A843EF07-F1
#
_cell.length_a   1.000
_cell.length_b   1.000
_cell.length_c   1.000
_cell.angle_alpha   90.00
_cell.angle_beta   90.00
_cell.angle_gamma   90.00
#
_symmetry.space_group_name_H-M   'P 1'
#
loop_
_entity.id
_entity.type
_entity.pdbx_description
1 polymer ?
#
loop_
_entity_poly.entity_id
_entity_poly.type
_entity_poly.pdbx_seq_one_letter_code
_entity_poly.pdbx_strand_id
1 'polypeptide(L)'
;MSDEQNIRVEVDPITGEITREIEPSEEEMAEKQLWGKNPARAQAMRDLMFAELSEHIKEQDMPEDKKWEMMFIMAVNSALDLVFDSPTTDIAMETSYCFDNMVGLALANKKYGVDIIAEAKKAIEGVDRSRFATDEDYVNAVHEFEEQWWDMGQPALGMRSPNDAIYETLSKYNLNEE
;
A
#
# COMPACT_ATOMS: atom_id res chain seq x y z
N MET A 1 0.79 24.00 -13.39
CA MET A 1 -0.36 24.82 -12.96
C MET A 1 0.04 25.44 -11.63
N SER A 2 -0.18 26.73 -11.41
CA SER A 2 0.19 27.37 -10.14
C SER A 2 -0.76 26.89 -9.05
N ASP A 3 -0.23 26.33 -7.97
CA ASP A 3 -0.99 26.05 -6.76
C ASP A 3 -1.50 27.38 -6.20
N GLU A 4 -2.77 27.69 -6.44
CA GLU A 4 -3.45 28.76 -5.72
C GLU A 4 -3.56 28.32 -4.26
N GLN A 5 -2.67 28.83 -3.42
CA GLN A 5 -2.69 28.56 -1.99
C GLN A 5 -3.98 29.12 -1.39
N ASN A 6 -4.81 28.25 -0.82
CA ASN A 6 -5.99 28.67 -0.07
C ASN A 6 -5.53 29.33 1.24
N ILE A 7 -5.65 30.65 1.31
CA ILE A 7 -5.31 31.43 2.51
C ILE A 7 -6.59 31.70 3.29
N ARG A 8 -6.70 31.12 4.49
CA ARG A 8 -7.73 31.50 5.45
C ARG A 8 -7.25 32.73 6.21
N VAL A 9 -8.05 33.80 6.14
CA VAL A 9 -7.81 35.02 6.89
C VAL A 9 -8.81 35.09 8.03
N GLU A 10 -8.32 35.00 9.26
CA GLU A 10 -9.11 35.26 10.45
C GLU A 10 -8.74 36.63 11.04
N VAL A 11 -9.76 37.37 11.49
CA VAL A 11 -9.58 38.64 12.18
C VAL A 11 -10.18 38.48 13.57
N ASP A 12 -9.34 38.58 14.60
CA ASP A 12 -9.81 38.62 15.98
C ASP A 12 -10.69 39.88 16.17
N PRO A 13 -11.98 39.74 16.50
CA PRO A 13 -12.90 40.86 16.60
C PRO A 13 -12.65 41.76 17.83
N ILE A 14 -11.84 41.31 18.80
CA ILE A 14 -11.51 42.02 20.04
C ILE A 14 -10.18 42.74 19.90
N THR A 15 -9.16 42.09 19.33
CA THR A 15 -7.79 42.64 19.24
C THR A 15 -7.47 43.24 17.87
N GLY A 16 -8.23 42.90 16.83
CA GLY A 16 -7.97 43.28 15.45
C GLY A 16 -6.77 42.56 14.82
N GLU A 17 -6.23 41.54 15.49
CA GLU A 17 -5.12 40.74 14.97
C GLU A 17 -5.58 39.93 13.74
N ILE A 18 -4.79 40.01 12.67
CA ILE A 18 -5.06 39.29 11.43
C ILE A 18 -4.15 38.06 11.39
N THR A 19 -4.75 36.89 11.51
CA THR A 19 -4.06 35.61 11.32
C THR A 19 -4.27 35.16 9.88
N ARG A 20 -3.17 34.85 9.18
CA ARG A 20 -3.22 34.26 7.85
C ARG A 20 -2.69 32.84 7.97
N GLU A 21 -3.59 31.87 7.91
CA GLU A 21 -3.22 30.47 7.84
C GLU A 21 -3.25 30.02 6.40
N ILE A 22 -2.14 29.42 5.96
CA ILE A 22 -2.10 28.69 4.69
C ILE A 22 -2.82 27.37 4.97
N GLU A 23 -3.97 27.16 4.34
CA GLU A 23 -4.65 25.88 4.42
C GLU A 23 -3.79 24.83 3.72
N PRO A 24 -3.60 23.65 4.34
CA PRO A 24 -2.86 22.58 3.71
C PRO A 24 -3.55 22.16 2.41
N SER A 25 -2.75 21.79 1.40
CA SER A 25 -3.29 21.25 0.16
C SER A 25 -4.03 19.93 0.41
N GLU A 26 -4.85 19.49 -0.55
CA GLU A 26 -5.50 18.18 -0.46
C GLU A 26 -4.49 17.03 -0.29
N GLU A 27 -3.34 17.12 -0.97
CA GLU A 27 -2.24 16.16 -0.86
C GLU A 27 -1.61 16.17 0.54
N GLU A 28 -1.34 17.36 1.11
CA GLU A 28 -0.81 17.49 2.46
C GLU A 28 -1.80 16.98 3.53
N MET A 29 -3.10 17.25 3.33
CA MET A 29 -4.16 16.72 4.19
C MET A 29 -4.22 15.19 4.10
N ALA A 30 -4.16 14.63 2.89
CA ALA A 30 -4.16 13.19 2.67
C ALA A 30 -2.93 12.52 3.31
N GLU A 31 -1.72 13.05 3.09
CA GLU A 31 -0.48 12.53 3.68
C GLU A 31 -0.56 12.49 5.21
N LYS A 32 -1.01 13.60 5.82
CA LYS A 32 -1.17 13.70 7.27
C LYS A 32 -2.21 12.72 7.80
N GLN A 33 -3.32 12.54 7.09
CA GLN A 33 -4.39 11.65 7.50
C GLN A 33 -4.02 10.19 7.30
N LEU A 34 -3.47 9.80 6.15
CA LEU A 34 -3.17 8.42 5.79
C LEU A 34 -1.97 7.91 6.59
N TRP A 35 -0.87 8.66 6.62
CA TRP A 35 0.40 8.17 7.19
C TRP A 35 0.79 8.86 8.49
N GLY A 36 0.60 10.17 8.58
CA GLY A 36 1.03 10.97 9.74
C GLY A 36 0.42 10.53 11.08
N LYS A 37 -0.77 9.92 11.04
CA LYS A 37 -1.48 9.43 12.24
C LYS A 37 -1.14 7.98 12.62
N ASN A 38 -0.38 7.24 11.81
CA ASN A 38 -0.09 5.83 12.07
C ASN A 38 0.59 5.56 13.43
N PRO A 39 1.55 6.37 13.92
CA PRO A 39 2.12 6.16 15.25
C PRO A 39 1.06 6.22 16.36
N ALA A 40 0.11 7.14 16.28
CA ALA A 40 -0.98 7.26 17.25
C ALA A 40 -1.99 6.09 17.12
N ARG A 41 -2.33 5.69 15.90
CA ARG A 41 -3.19 4.51 15.64
C ARG A 41 -2.57 3.23 16.22
N ALA A 42 -1.27 3.03 16.03
CA ALA A 42 -0.56 1.87 16.57
C ALA A 42 -0.59 1.83 18.10
N GLN A 43 -0.45 2.98 18.77
CA GLN A 43 -0.61 3.07 20.23
C GLN A 43 -2.04 2.77 20.68
N ALA A 44 -3.05 3.31 19.99
CA ALA A 44 -4.44 3.03 20.29
C ALA A 44 -4.79 1.54 20.09
N MET A 45 -4.32 0.92 19.01
CA MET A 45 -4.48 -0.52 18.77
C MET A 45 -3.79 -1.37 19.83
N ARG A 46 -2.61 -0.97 20.29
CA ARG A 46 -1.95 -1.63 21.42
C ARG A 46 -2.86 -1.61 22.65
N ASP A 47 -3.44 -0.47 23.00
CA ASP A 47 -4.30 -0.35 24.17
C ASP A 47 -5.58 -1.17 24.04
N LEU A 48 -6.10 -1.33 22.82
CA LEU A 48 -7.27 -2.16 22.53
C LEU A 48 -6.98 -3.67 22.65
N MET A 49 -5.82 -4.14 22.19
CA MET A 49 -5.60 -5.57 21.91
C MET A 49 -4.49 -6.22 22.75
N PHE A 50 -3.46 -5.46 23.15
CA PHE A 50 -2.20 -6.06 23.59
C PHE A 50 -2.32 -6.86 24.90
N ALA A 51 -3.07 -6.36 25.87
CA ALA A 51 -3.24 -7.04 27.16
C ALA A 51 -3.92 -8.40 26.99
N GLU A 52 -5.04 -8.43 26.26
CA GLU A 52 -5.82 -9.64 26.00
C GLU A 52 -5.02 -10.66 25.19
N LEU A 53 -4.34 -10.22 24.13
CA LEU A 53 -3.46 -11.09 23.34
C LEU A 53 -2.32 -11.66 24.18
N SER A 54 -1.70 -10.85 25.03
CA SER A 54 -0.58 -11.27 25.88
C SER A 54 -1.00 -12.32 26.91
N GLU A 55 -2.19 -12.18 27.50
CA GLU A 55 -2.73 -13.17 28.44
C GLU A 55 -3.05 -14.48 27.72
N HIS A 56 -3.74 -14.42 26.58
CA HIS A 56 -4.08 -15.60 25.80
C HIS A 56 -2.85 -16.42 25.39
N ILE A 57 -1.77 -15.75 24.98
CA ILE A 57 -0.53 -16.39 24.53
C ILE A 57 0.25 -17.04 25.67
N LYS A 58 0.22 -16.47 26.88
CA LYS A 58 0.88 -17.07 28.06
C LYS A 58 0.31 -18.44 28.38
N GLU A 59 -1.00 -18.60 28.22
CA GLU A 59 -1.74 -19.84 28.49
C GLU A 59 -1.50 -20.94 27.44
N GLN A 60 -0.94 -20.62 26.28
CA GLN A 60 -0.66 -21.60 25.23
C GLN A 60 0.51 -22.52 25.61
N ASP A 61 0.32 -23.82 25.43
CA ASP A 61 1.38 -24.82 25.58
C ASP A 61 2.16 -24.99 24.27
N MET A 62 3.11 -24.07 24.03
CA MET A 62 3.95 -24.08 22.83
C MET A 62 5.32 -23.42 23.09
N PRO A 63 6.33 -23.67 22.23
CA PRO A 63 7.63 -23.01 22.32
C PRO A 63 7.52 -21.47 22.28
N GLU A 64 8.42 -20.79 23.00
CA GLU A 64 8.37 -19.34 23.17
C GLU A 64 8.47 -18.56 21.85
N ASP A 65 9.30 -19.02 20.90
CA ASP A 65 9.39 -18.45 19.55
C ASP A 65 8.05 -18.53 18.80
N LYS A 66 7.31 -19.64 18.98
CA LYS A 66 5.99 -19.85 18.38
C LYS A 66 4.90 -19.02 19.03
N LYS A 67 5.04 -18.69 20.32
CA LYS A 67 4.16 -17.75 21.01
C LYS A 67 4.23 -16.35 20.39
N TRP A 68 5.42 -15.86 20.08
CA TRP A 68 5.59 -14.54 19.44
C TRP A 68 5.05 -14.52 18.00
N GLU A 69 5.28 -15.58 17.23
CA GLU A 69 4.69 -15.73 15.89
C GLU A 69 3.15 -15.73 15.96
N MET A 70 2.57 -16.48 16.89
CA MET A 70 1.11 -16.53 17.09
C MET A 70 0.56 -15.16 17.54
N MET A 71 1.23 -14.49 18.48
CA MET A 71 0.83 -13.14 18.92
C MET A 71 0.83 -12.14 17.76
N PHE A 72 1.84 -12.20 16.90
CA PHE A 72 1.90 -11.37 15.69
C PHE A 72 0.73 -11.66 14.76
N ILE A 73 0.44 -12.94 14.47
CA ILE A 73 -0.67 -13.34 13.60
C ILE A 73 -2.00 -12.83 14.16
N MET A 74 -2.26 -13.01 15.45
CA MET A 74 -3.49 -12.54 16.09
C MET A 74 -3.63 -11.02 16.02
N ALA A 75 -2.55 -10.28 16.33
CA ALA A 75 -2.56 -8.82 16.27
C ALA A 75 -2.80 -8.30 14.85
N VAL A 76 -2.18 -8.91 13.83
CA VAL A 76 -2.38 -8.56 12.43
C VAL A 76 -3.80 -8.90 11.99
N ASN A 77 -4.34 -10.07 12.36
CA ASN A 77 -5.72 -10.44 12.04
C ASN A 77 -6.71 -9.42 12.59
N SER A 78 -6.60 -9.07 13.88
CA SER A 78 -7.48 -8.08 14.49
C SER A 78 -7.34 -6.69 13.87
N ALA A 79 -6.14 -6.32 13.41
CA ALA A 79 -5.94 -5.08 12.67
C ALA A 79 -6.63 -5.12 11.29
N LEU A 80 -6.57 -6.24 10.57
CA LEU A 80 -7.23 -6.43 9.29
C LEU A 80 -8.75 -6.43 9.43
N ASP A 81 -9.29 -7.06 10.48
CA ASP A 81 -10.72 -7.02 10.80
C ASP A 81 -11.20 -5.57 10.92
N LEU A 82 -10.49 -4.73 11.68
CA LEU A 82 -10.82 -3.30 11.80
C LEU A 82 -10.70 -2.53 10.47
N VAL A 83 -9.71 -2.86 9.64
CA VAL A 83 -9.53 -2.22 8.33
C VAL A 83 -10.69 -2.56 7.41
N PHE A 84 -11.07 -3.83 7.29
CA PHE A 84 -12.10 -4.28 6.35
C PHE A 84 -13.53 -4.13 6.86
N ASP A 85 -13.76 -4.02 8.17
CA ASP A 85 -15.07 -3.70 8.75
C ASP A 85 -15.40 -2.20 8.72
N SER A 86 -14.41 -1.34 8.47
CA SER A 86 -14.61 0.12 8.51
C SER A 86 -15.35 0.72 7.31
N PRO A 87 -15.12 0.29 6.05
CA PRO A 87 -15.85 0.82 4.90
C PRO A 87 -17.12 0.01 4.59
N THR A 88 -17.86 0.40 3.55
CA THR A 88 -18.96 -0.41 3.01
C THR A 88 -18.42 -1.69 2.37
N THR A 89 -19.25 -2.74 2.28
CA THR A 89 -18.85 -4.05 1.72
C THR A 89 -18.19 -3.95 0.35
N ASP A 90 -18.72 -3.15 -0.56
CA ASP A 90 -18.14 -2.99 -1.91
C ASP A 90 -16.71 -2.44 -1.86
N ILE A 91 -16.48 -1.42 -1.02
CA ILE A 91 -15.16 -0.81 -0.83
C ILE A 91 -14.24 -1.79 -0.09
N ALA A 92 -14.75 -2.52 0.90
CA ALA A 92 -13.97 -3.53 1.63
C ALA A 92 -13.47 -4.62 0.68
N MET A 93 -14.32 -5.11 -0.22
CA MET A 93 -13.97 -6.13 -1.22
C MET A 93 -12.94 -5.62 -2.23
N GLU A 94 -13.12 -4.42 -2.78
CA GLU A 94 -12.12 -3.84 -3.68
C GLU A 94 -10.77 -3.64 -2.98
N THR A 95 -10.82 -3.18 -1.71
CA THR A 95 -9.63 -2.99 -0.89
C THR A 95 -8.94 -4.31 -0.58
N SER A 96 -9.67 -5.40 -0.33
CA SER A 96 -9.08 -6.71 -0.04
C SER A 96 -8.32 -7.27 -1.26
N TYR A 97 -8.88 -7.16 -2.47
CA TYR A 97 -8.17 -7.57 -3.69
C TYR A 97 -6.90 -6.74 -3.93
N CYS A 98 -6.97 -5.43 -3.71
CA CYS A 98 -5.78 -4.57 -3.80
C CYS A 98 -4.74 -4.94 -2.74
N PHE A 99 -5.18 -5.21 -1.52
CA PHE A 99 -4.31 -5.57 -0.40
C PHE A 99 -3.59 -6.90 -0.66
N ASP A 100 -4.30 -7.92 -1.13
CA ASP A 100 -3.72 -9.23 -1.44
C ASP A 100 -2.68 -9.13 -2.55
N ASN A 101 -2.98 -8.39 -3.63
CA ASN A 101 -2.00 -8.13 -4.68
C ASN A 101 -0.75 -7.40 -4.16
N MET A 102 -0.92 -6.42 -3.27
CA MET A 102 0.21 -5.71 -2.66
C MET A 102 1.06 -6.65 -1.77
N VAL A 103 0.41 -7.55 -1.01
CA VAL A 103 1.10 -8.59 -0.23
C VAL A 103 1.88 -9.52 -1.15
N GLY A 104 1.29 -9.96 -2.26
CA GLY A 104 1.92 -10.82 -3.25
C GLY A 104 3.14 -10.17 -3.90
N LEU A 105 3.01 -8.91 -4.31
CA LEU A 105 4.11 -8.09 -4.83
C LEU A 105 5.26 -7.98 -3.81
N ALA A 106 4.97 -7.66 -2.55
CA ALA A 106 5.97 -7.56 -1.50
C ALA A 106 6.66 -8.90 -1.22
N LEU A 107 5.91 -10.00 -1.21
CA LEU A 107 6.45 -11.35 -1.04
C LEU A 107 7.34 -11.77 -2.22
N ALA A 108 6.92 -11.47 -3.46
CA ALA A 108 7.73 -11.70 -4.66
C ALA A 108 9.03 -10.89 -4.61
N ASN A 109 8.95 -9.58 -4.35
CA ASN A 109 10.11 -8.72 -4.16
C ASN A 109 11.09 -9.30 -3.12
N LYS A 110 10.58 -9.73 -1.96
CA LYS A 110 11.40 -10.36 -0.91
C LYS A 110 12.01 -11.69 -1.35
N LYS A 111 11.27 -12.53 -2.08
CA LYS A 111 11.73 -13.85 -2.56
C LYS A 111 12.87 -13.72 -3.57
N TYR A 112 12.78 -12.77 -4.50
CA TYR A 112 13.76 -12.60 -5.58
C TYR A 112 14.80 -11.50 -5.31
N GLY A 113 14.64 -10.71 -4.26
CA GLY A 113 15.56 -9.62 -3.91
C GLY A 113 15.54 -8.49 -4.93
N VAL A 114 14.35 -8.17 -5.46
CA VAL A 114 14.13 -7.17 -6.52
C VAL A 114 13.02 -6.21 -6.10
N ASP A 115 12.98 -5.03 -6.73
CA ASP A 115 11.82 -4.14 -6.73
C ASP A 115 11.15 -4.21 -8.11
N ILE A 116 10.11 -5.04 -8.24
CA ILE A 116 9.39 -5.26 -9.50
C ILE A 116 8.84 -3.95 -10.07
N ILE A 117 8.35 -3.03 -9.24
CA ILE A 117 7.77 -1.76 -9.72
C ILE A 117 8.88 -0.84 -10.25
N ALA A 118 10.04 -0.80 -9.59
CA ALA A 118 11.18 -0.05 -10.09
C ALA A 118 11.69 -0.63 -11.43
N GLU A 119 11.73 -1.95 -11.59
CA GLU A 119 12.11 -2.58 -12.86
C GLU A 119 11.07 -2.31 -13.96
N ALA A 120 9.76 -2.32 -13.65
CA ALA A 120 8.70 -1.95 -14.58
C ALA A 120 8.87 -0.50 -15.08
N LYS A 121 9.07 0.45 -14.15
CA LYS A 121 9.31 1.86 -14.49
C LYS A 121 10.52 2.04 -15.41
N LYS A 122 11.63 1.39 -15.07
CA LYS A 122 12.85 1.42 -15.89
C LYS A 122 12.63 0.82 -17.28
N ALA A 123 11.82 -0.22 -17.40
CA ALA A 123 11.48 -0.83 -18.67
C ALA A 123 10.64 0.13 -19.53
N ILE A 124 9.65 0.79 -18.93
CA ILE A 124 8.81 1.82 -19.58
C ILE A 124 9.64 3.02 -20.04
N GLU A 125 10.57 3.50 -19.22
CA GLU A 125 11.50 4.58 -19.57
C GLU A 125 12.40 4.22 -20.78
N GLY A 126 12.55 2.93 -21.08
CA GLY A 126 13.28 2.44 -22.26
C GLY A 126 12.52 2.56 -23.58
N VAL A 127 11.23 2.90 -23.57
CA VAL A 127 10.43 3.08 -24.78
C VAL A 127 10.80 4.40 -25.46
N ASP A 128 11.47 4.32 -26.60
CA ASP A 128 11.94 5.49 -27.33
C ASP A 128 10.79 6.25 -28.02
N ARG A 129 10.44 7.42 -27.46
CA ARG A 129 9.44 8.35 -28.01
C ARG A 129 9.68 8.67 -29.49
N SER A 130 10.92 8.74 -29.95
CA SER A 130 11.24 9.13 -31.33
C SER A 130 10.76 8.14 -32.40
N ARG A 131 10.39 6.93 -31.99
CA ARG A 131 9.87 5.87 -32.88
C ARG A 131 8.40 6.04 -33.27
N PHE A 132 7.71 7.04 -32.71
CA PHE A 132 6.27 7.24 -32.85
C PHE A 132 5.95 8.57 -33.52
N ALA A 133 4.98 8.54 -34.44
CA ALA A 133 4.60 9.71 -35.23
C ALA A 133 3.85 10.77 -34.39
N THR A 134 3.04 10.32 -33.43
CA THR A 134 2.24 11.18 -32.56
C THR A 134 2.46 10.86 -31.08
N ASP A 135 2.06 11.78 -30.20
CA ASP A 135 2.09 11.52 -28.74
C ASP A 135 1.08 10.44 -28.36
N GLU A 136 -0.06 10.38 -29.05
CA GLU A 136 -1.08 9.35 -28.85
C GLU A 136 -0.55 7.96 -29.18
N ASP A 137 0.14 7.79 -30.32
CA ASP A 137 0.77 6.52 -30.69
C ASP A 137 1.82 6.08 -29.66
N TYR A 138 2.59 7.03 -29.12
CA TYR A 138 3.56 6.75 -28.07
C TYR A 138 2.90 6.31 -26.76
N VAL A 139 1.88 7.03 -26.31
CA VAL A 139 1.14 6.69 -25.08
C VAL A 139 0.51 5.30 -25.20
N ASN A 140 -0.15 5.01 -26.32
CA ASN A 140 -0.74 3.69 -26.58
C ASN A 140 0.33 2.59 -26.57
N ALA A 141 1.49 2.83 -27.20
CA ALA A 141 2.57 1.85 -27.21
C ALA A 141 3.21 1.63 -25.84
N VAL A 142 3.30 2.67 -25.00
CA VAL A 142 3.75 2.55 -23.60
C VAL A 142 2.76 1.70 -22.80
N HIS A 143 1.45 1.95 -22.94
CA HIS A 143 0.42 1.14 -22.27
C HIS A 143 0.46 -0.33 -22.71
N GLU A 144 0.52 -0.60 -24.01
CA GLU A 144 0.63 -1.98 -24.53
C GLU A 144 1.91 -2.67 -24.06
N PHE A 145 3.03 -1.94 -24.01
CA PHE A 145 4.28 -2.48 -23.48
C PHE A 145 4.17 -2.82 -21.99
N GLU A 146 3.59 -1.92 -21.19
CA GLU A 146 3.39 -2.14 -19.75
C GLU A 146 2.52 -3.37 -19.52
N GLU A 147 1.36 -3.48 -20.18
CA GLU A 147 0.47 -4.65 -20.06
C GLU A 147 1.21 -5.96 -20.39
N GLN A 148 1.98 -5.98 -21.48
CA GLN A 148 2.76 -7.16 -21.86
C GLN A 148 3.89 -7.47 -20.87
N TRP A 149 4.52 -6.44 -20.29
CA TRP A 149 5.66 -6.60 -19.40
C TRP A 149 5.33 -7.43 -18.15
N TRP A 150 4.10 -7.31 -17.64
CA TRP A 150 3.60 -8.06 -16.49
C TRP A 150 3.47 -9.57 -16.75
N ASP A 151 3.36 -9.98 -18.01
CA ASP A 151 3.24 -11.38 -18.44
C ASP A 151 4.52 -11.93 -19.12
N MET A 152 5.51 -11.07 -19.37
CA MET A 152 6.79 -11.48 -19.94
C MET A 152 7.77 -11.98 -18.87
N GLY A 153 8.52 -13.03 -19.20
CA GLY A 153 9.56 -13.57 -18.34
C GLY A 153 10.70 -12.57 -18.07
N GLN A 154 10.93 -12.25 -16.79
CA GLN A 154 11.95 -11.27 -16.38
C GLN A 154 13.21 -11.97 -15.87
N PRO A 155 14.41 -11.56 -16.32
CA PRO A 155 15.67 -12.14 -15.83
C PRO A 155 15.81 -12.08 -14.31
N ALA A 156 15.40 -10.96 -13.69
CA ALA A 156 15.45 -10.77 -12.24
C ALA A 156 14.54 -11.74 -11.45
N LEU A 157 13.54 -12.32 -12.12
CA LEU A 157 12.59 -13.29 -11.55
C LEU A 157 12.90 -14.72 -11.99
N GLY A 158 14.10 -14.98 -12.54
CA GLY A 158 14.46 -16.30 -13.06
C GLY A 158 13.64 -16.68 -14.29
N MET A 159 13.35 -15.70 -15.16
CA MET A 159 12.52 -15.83 -16.36
C MET A 159 11.02 -16.09 -16.11
N ARG A 160 10.54 -15.94 -14.87
CA ARG A 160 9.11 -15.88 -14.57
C ARG A 160 8.56 -14.49 -14.89
N SER A 161 7.27 -14.43 -15.22
CA SER A 161 6.60 -13.13 -15.29
C SER A 161 6.38 -12.56 -13.89
N PRO A 162 6.26 -11.23 -13.75
CA PRO A 162 5.82 -10.60 -12.51
C PRO A 162 4.50 -11.17 -12.01
N ASN A 163 3.51 -11.37 -12.89
CA ASN A 163 2.22 -11.95 -12.53
C ASN A 163 2.36 -13.38 -12.00
N ASP A 164 3.15 -14.24 -12.65
CA ASP A 164 3.40 -15.60 -12.17
C ASP A 164 4.11 -15.60 -10.81
N ALA A 165 5.11 -14.72 -10.66
CA ALA A 165 5.86 -14.59 -9.42
C ALA A 165 4.95 -14.20 -8.25
N ILE A 166 4.04 -13.25 -8.46
CA ILE A 166 3.04 -12.80 -7.48
C ILE A 166 2.05 -13.93 -7.20
N TYR A 167 1.44 -14.50 -8.23
CA TYR A 167 0.45 -15.57 -8.13
C TYR A 167 0.97 -16.78 -7.33
N GLU A 168 2.19 -17.24 -7.63
CA GLU A 168 2.81 -18.35 -6.90
C GLU A 168 3.08 -18.02 -5.43
N THR A 169 3.44 -16.77 -5.11
CA THR A 169 3.64 -16.37 -3.71
C THR A 169 2.34 -16.34 -2.93
N LEU A 170 1.24 -15.88 -3.54
CA LEU A 170 -0.09 -15.85 -2.95
C LEU A 170 -0.69 -17.26 -2.81
N SER A 171 -0.42 -18.16 -3.76
CA SER A 171 -0.88 -19.56 -3.73
C SER A 171 -0.49 -20.28 -2.44
N LYS A 172 0.65 -19.95 -1.84
CA LYS A 172 1.10 -20.54 -0.57
C LYS A 172 0.17 -20.21 0.60
N TYR A 173 -0.59 -19.14 0.49
CA TYR A 173 -1.46 -18.59 1.54
C TYR A 173 -2.95 -18.68 1.17
N ASN A 174 -3.30 -19.29 0.02
CA ASN A 174 -4.66 -19.32 -0.55
C ASN A 174 -5.24 -17.91 -0.78
N LEU A 175 -4.41 -16.95 -1.20
CA LEU A 175 -4.79 -15.56 -1.49
C LEU A 175 -4.87 -15.29 -3.01
N ASN A 176 -4.99 -16.34 -3.81
CA ASN A 176 -5.00 -16.30 -5.28
C ASN A 176 -6.28 -16.91 -5.88
N GLU A 177 -7.25 -17.23 -5.04
CA GLU A 177 -8.56 -17.76 -5.43
C GLU A 177 -9.56 -16.60 -5.54
N GLU A 178 -10.28 -16.52 -6.66
CA GLU A 178 -11.48 -15.69 -6.83
C GLU A 178 -12.73 -16.42 -6.31
#